data_AF-A0A1E3AP42-F1
#
_entry.id   AF-A0A1E3AP42-F1
#
_cell.length_a   1.000
_cell.length_b   1.000
_cell.length_c   1.000
_cell.angle_alpha   90.00
_cell.angle_beta   90.00
_cell.angle_gamma   90.00
#
_symmetry.space_group_name_H-M   'P 1'
#
loop_
_entity.id
_entity.type
_entity.pdbx_description
1 polymer ?
#
loop_
_entity_poly.entity_id
_entity_poly.type
_entity_poly.pdbx_seq_one_letter_code
_entity_poly.pdbx_strand_id
1 'polypeptide(L)' 'MSLLNNDEIPLGLGMALAQNMDAMRVFSSLSESSRQNVIDRSRQVNSKQEMEHLVAGLTEDMKSEGFIF' A
#
# COMPACT_ATOMS: atom_id res chain seq x y z
N MET A 1 26.62 9.93 2.95
CA MET A 1 25.48 9.22 2.33
C MET A 1 24.60 8.76 3.47
N SER A 2 23.48 9.45 3.71
CA SER A 2 22.63 9.21 4.89
C SER A 2 22.02 7.81 4.83
N LEU A 3 22.32 6.98 5.82
CA LEU A 3 21.86 5.60 5.99
C LEU A 3 20.40 5.51 6.48
N LEU A 4 19.62 6.58 6.34
CA LEU A 4 18.24 6.71 6.82
C LEU A 4 17.19 6.73 5.69
N ASN A 5 17.57 6.46 4.44
CA ASN A 5 16.74 6.85 3.30
C ASN A 5 15.65 5.87 2.85
N ASN A 6 15.60 4.59 3.23
CA ASN A 6 14.83 3.65 2.38
C ASN A 6 13.82 2.65 2.96
N ASP A 7 13.67 2.40 4.27
CA ASP A 7 12.77 1.30 4.71
C ASP A 7 11.79 1.65 5.84
N GLU A 8 11.60 2.92 6.16
CA GLU A 8 10.49 3.30 7.06
C GLU A 8 9.22 3.49 6.24
N ILE A 9 8.32 2.51 6.31
CA ILE A 9 6.95 2.63 5.84
C ILE A 9 6.38 3.95 6.37
N PRO A 10 5.89 4.87 5.51
CA PRO A 10 5.32 6.12 5.96
C PRO A 10 4.21 5.87 6.97
N LEU A 11 4.21 6.61 8.08
CA LEU A 11 3.23 6.41 9.17
C LEU A 11 1.78 6.41 8.65
N GLY A 12 1.46 7.28 7.69
CA GLY A 12 0.14 7.31 7.04
C GLY A 12 -0.21 6.01 6.31
N LEU A 13 0.76 5.40 5.62
CA LEU A 13 0.58 4.11 4.96
C LEU A 13 0.39 2.99 5.99
N GLY A 14 1.22 2.95 7.04
CA GLY A 14 1.09 1.97 8.11
C GLY A 14 -0.26 2.04 8.82
N MET A 15 -0.75 3.25 9.12
CA MET A 15 -2.08 3.46 9.72
C MET A 15 -3.22 3.08 8.78
N ALA A 16 -3.12 3.38 7.48
CA ALA A 16 -4.13 2.99 6.50
C ALA A 16 -4.20 1.47 6.31
N LEU A 17 -3.04 0.79 6.26
CA LEU A 17 -2.97 -0.67 6.22
C LEU A 17 -3.54 -1.31 7.49
N ALA A 18 -3.22 -0.77 8.67
CA ALA A 18 -3.78 -1.30 9.93
C ALA A 18 -5.30 -1.14 10.02
N GLN A 19 -5.88 -0.12 9.38
CA GLN A 19 -7.33 0.06 9.29
C GLN A 19 -7.99 -0.85 8.25
N ASN A 20 -7.22 -1.43 7.32
CA ASN A 20 -7.70 -2.34 6.28
C ASN A 20 -6.86 -3.62 6.26
N MET A 21 -7.28 -4.59 7.08
CA MET A 21 -6.57 -5.86 7.25
C MET A 21 -6.41 -6.66 5.95
N ASP A 22 -7.35 -6.53 5.01
CA ASP A 22 -7.24 -7.19 3.71
C ASP A 22 -6.15 -6.55 2.86
N ALA A 23 -6.08 -5.23 2.82
CA ALA A 23 -5.00 -4.51 2.15
C ALA A 23 -3.65 -4.76 2.81
N MET A 24 -3.59 -4.87 4.14
CA MET A 24 -2.38 -5.29 4.86
C MET A 24 -1.92 -6.68 4.44
N ARG A 25 -2.86 -7.63 4.30
CA ARG A 25 -2.56 -8.99 3.83
C ARG A 25 -1.98 -8.95 2.41
N VAL A 26 -2.62 -8.22 1.49
CA VAL A 26 -2.11 -8.06 0.12
C VAL A 26 -0.73 -7.40 0.13
N PHE A 27 -0.58 -6.28 0.83
CA PHE A 27 0.71 -5.59 0.94
C PHE A 27 1.82 -6.50 1.48
N SER A 28 1.51 -7.36 2.45
CA SER A 28 2.46 -8.33 2.99
C SER A 28 2.84 -9.44 1.99
N SER A 29 1.93 -9.81 1.08
CA SER A 29 2.18 -10.83 0.04
C SER A 29 2.81 -10.28 -1.24
N LEU A 30 2.82 -8.95 -1.42
CA LEU A 30 3.47 -8.30 -2.56
C LEU A 30 4.98 -8.64 -2.64
N SER A 31 5.54 -8.55 -3.84
CA SER A 31 6.98 -8.58 -4.02
C SER A 31 7.64 -7.33 -3.43
N GLU A 32 8.96 -7.37 -3.18
CA GLU A 32 9.70 -6.23 -2.64
C GLU A 32 9.61 -4.99 -3.55
N SER A 33 9.70 -5.17 -4.87
CA SER A 33 9.55 -4.08 -5.84
C SER A 33 8.14 -3.50 -5.85
N SER A 34 7.11 -4.34 -5.73
CA SER A 34 5.72 -3.90 -5.62
C SER A 34 5.47 -3.14 -4.32
N ARG A 35 6.01 -3.62 -3.18
CA ARG A 35 5.93 -2.89 -1.90
C ARG A 35 6.62 -1.54 -1.99
N GLN A 36 7.80 -1.48 -2.58
CA GLN A 36 8.54 -0.22 -2.74
C GLN A 36 7.75 0.79 -3.58
N ASN A 37 7.10 0.36 -4.66
CA ASN A 37 6.23 1.22 -5.46
C ASN A 37 5.07 1.78 -4.62
N VAL A 38 4.42 0.95 -3.81
CA VAL A 38 3.35 1.40 -2.91
C VAL A 38 3.88 2.41 -1.88
N ILE A 39 5.06 2.17 -1.31
CA ILE A 39 5.73 3.10 -0.39
C ILE A 39 6.02 4.44 -1.10
N ASP A 40 6.59 4.41 -2.30
CA ASP A 40 6.94 5.61 -3.05
C ASP A 40 5.69 6.41 -3.45
N ARG A 41 4.62 5.74 -3.87
CA ARG A 41 3.32 6.38 -4.14
C ARG A 41 2.73 6.98 -2.87
N SER A 42 2.83 6.31 -1.73
CA SER A 42 2.31 6.82 -0.45
C SER A 42 3.05 8.09 0.01
N ARG A 43 4.31 8.28 -0.38
CA ARG A 43 5.07 9.52 -0.10
C ARG A 43 4.57 10.71 -0.92
N GLN A 44 3.88 10.47 -2.03
CA GLN A 44 3.33 11.51 -2.92
C GLN A 44 1.88 11.87 -2.59
N VAL A 45 1.24 11.12 -1.69
CA VAL A 45 -0.13 11.37 -1.24
C VAL A 45 -0.16 12.57 -0.29
N ASN A 46 -1.10 13.49 -0.51
CA ASN A 46 -1.20 14.73 0.27
C ASN A 46 -2.39 14.74 1.26
N SER A 47 -3.26 13.73 1.19
CA SER A 47 -4.45 13.66 2.05
C SER A 47 -4.72 12.25 2.58
N LYS A 48 -5.42 12.17 3.71
CA LYS A 48 -5.87 10.91 4.30
C LYS A 48 -6.73 10.10 3.32
N GLN A 49 -7.64 10.76 2.60
CA GLN A 49 -8.57 10.12 1.66
C GLN A 49 -7.81 9.48 0.49
N GLU A 50 -6.82 10.17 -0.06
CA GLU A 50 -5.95 9.61 -1.10
C GLU A 50 -5.13 8.40 -0.60
N MET A 51 -4.71 8.40 0.68
CA MET A 51 -4.01 7.26 1.29
C MET A 51 -4.93 6.05 1.40
N GLU A 52 -6.17 6.27 1.85
CA GLU A 52 -7.19 5.23 1.94
C GLU A 52 -7.53 4.66 0.55
N HIS A 53 -7.63 5.51 -0.48
CA HIS A 53 -7.81 5.07 -1.86
C HIS A 53 -6.62 4.26 -2.39
N LEU A 54 -5.38 4.69 -2.10
CA LEU A 54 -4.18 3.96 -2.49
C LEU A 54 -4.14 2.56 -1.87
N VAL A 55 -4.51 2.44 -0.60
CA VAL A 55 -4.57 1.15 0.12
C VAL A 55 -5.76 0.29 -0.33
N ALA A 56 -6.92 0.90 -0.61
CA ALA A 56 -8.08 0.20 -1.15
C ALA A 56 -7.80 -0.38 -2.55
N GLY A 57 -7.05 0.33 -3.39
CA GLY A 57 -6.65 -0.16 -4.70
C GLY A 57 -5.84 -1.47 -4.64
N LEU A 58 -5.10 -1.71 -3.55
CA LEU A 58 -4.36 -2.98 -3.36
C LEU A 58 -5.29 -4.18 -3.32
N THR A 59 -6.52 -4.04 -2.84
CA THR A 59 -7.50 -5.14 -2.77
C THR A 59 -8.40 -5.21 -3.99
N GLU A 60 -8.49 -4.15 -4.78
CA GLU A 60 -9.25 -4.13 -6.04
C GLU A 60 -8.53 -4.90 -7.16
N ASP A 61 -7.21 -4.91 -7.19
CA ASP A 61 -6.42 -5.75 -8.12
C ASP A 61 -6.77 -7.25 -7.97
N MET A 62 -7.21 -7.70 -6.77
CA MET A 62 -7.69 -9.07 -6.52
C MET A 62 -9.11 -9.35 -7.02
N LYS A 63 -9.93 -8.33 -7.30
CA LYS A 63 -11.31 -8.53 -7.83
C LYS A 63 -11.34 -8.69 -9.34
N SER A 64 -10.30 -8.28 -10.04
CA SER A 64 -10.18 -8.40 -11.50
C SER A 64 -10.02 -9.85 -11.98
N GLU A 65 -9.56 -10.76 -11.10
CA GLU A 65 -9.31 -12.17 -11.43
C GLU A 65 -10.37 -13.14 -10.85
N GLY A 66 -11.56 -12.64 -10.47
CA GLY A 66 -12.54 -13.42 -9.70
C GLY A 66 -14.00 -13.33 -10.13
N PHE A 67 -14.31 -12.88 -11.35
CA PHE A 67 -15.68 -12.95 -11.90
C PHE A 67 -15.68 -13.63 -13.27
N ILE A 68 -15.46 -14.94 -13.29
CA ILE A 68 -16.10 -15.81 -14.30
C ILE A 68 -16.73 -17.00 -13.57
N PHE A 69 -18.05 -17.11 -13.76
CA PHE A 69 -19.05 -18.08 -13.29
C PHE A 69 -19.71 -17.79 -11.93
#